data_AF-A9WN70-F1
#
_entry.id   AF-A9WN70-F1
#
_cell.length_a   1.000
_cell.length_b   1.000
_cell.length_c   1.000
_cell.angle_alpha   90.00
_cell.angle_beta   90.00
_cell.angle_gamma   90.00
#
_symmetry.space_group_name_H-M   'P 1'
#
loop_
_entity.id
_entity.type
_entity.pdbx_description
1 polymer ?
#
loop_
_entity_poly.entity_id
_entity_poly.type
_entity_poly.pdbx_seq_one_letter_code
_entity_poly.pdbx_strand_id
1 'polypeptide(L)'
;MILTLTPNPAIDLTYHIESFVPGSTHRMPTPLARAGGKGINVARVLAGQGFPVEAVATAGGQTGLELESGLKEIRHRLVPVAAATRRTIAFFDEKSGQTSIFNEFGAPLSATEWQALAVTVTEELQGASILLASGSLPTGAPADFYPGLIALAKHLNVPSIIDVSGAWLLSAASAGADLLKPNRAELAEATGEKELLAGARVLMRLGARRILVSDGENGMLAFENGRAGYLSARLAEPLAGNPTGAGDAAVAGAATVLASAVAVQPGDAQPAGGQPADGELKNLLRRAAAWGSAAVLMPGAGEISARWKEFESEMIVEEPFLMALTPTRELMDAAVAGGFGQGAFNVLHLETIEGLIAGAELAQAPLILQISENCIAFHGGLLPIAKATLAAAEAASVPIAVHLDHAEDENLALRAVDLGFGSIMFDGAKLPYELNVAATRRVADYAHAHGVYVEAELGEVGGKDGAHAPGVLTDPVEAAEIRRRHRRRCLGRSRWFLGCYDRTERCAEFGKNCCAKRKFVSSLGAARLLRRAGGGSFARNPSWNA
;
A
#
# COMPACT_ATOMS: atom_id res chain seq x y z
N MET A 1 1.23 -19.06 24.52
CA MET A 1 0.46 -20.14 23.84
C MET A 1 -0.39 -19.49 22.77
N ILE A 2 -0.47 -20.03 21.55
CA ILE A 2 -1.35 -19.50 20.49
C ILE A 2 -2.72 -20.19 20.62
N LEU A 3 -3.81 -19.44 20.64
CA LEU A 3 -5.17 -19.98 20.66
C LEU A 3 -5.75 -19.95 19.25
N THR A 4 -6.14 -21.11 18.71
CA THR A 4 -6.89 -21.15 17.45
C THR A 4 -8.35 -21.49 17.70
N LEU A 5 -9.25 -20.88 16.92
CA LEU A 5 -10.68 -21.07 17.01
C LEU A 5 -11.25 -21.48 15.65
N THR A 6 -11.97 -22.60 15.62
CA THR A 6 -12.70 -23.11 14.45
C THR A 6 -14.17 -23.37 14.81
N PRO A 7 -15.07 -22.40 14.62
CA PRO A 7 -16.49 -22.55 15.00
C PRO A 7 -17.27 -23.54 14.12
N ASN A 8 -16.76 -23.82 12.91
CA ASN A 8 -17.37 -24.72 11.92
C ASN A 8 -16.33 -25.69 11.33
N PRO A 9 -15.79 -26.61 12.16
CA PRO A 9 -14.77 -27.55 11.71
C PRO A 9 -15.36 -28.59 10.75
N ALA A 10 -14.50 -29.34 10.10
CA ALA A 10 -14.89 -30.35 9.14
C ALA A 10 -14.03 -31.60 9.26
N ILE A 11 -14.53 -32.72 8.73
CA ILE A 11 -13.67 -33.80 8.27
C ILE A 11 -13.31 -33.51 6.82
N ASP A 12 -12.04 -33.27 6.56
CA ASP A 12 -11.51 -33.05 5.22
C ASP A 12 -11.20 -34.43 4.59
N LEU A 13 -11.90 -34.74 3.50
CA LEU A 13 -11.81 -35.97 2.74
C LEU A 13 -11.17 -35.68 1.38
N THR A 14 -9.97 -36.19 1.13
CA THR A 14 -9.30 -36.06 -0.17
C THR A 14 -9.34 -37.38 -0.92
N TYR A 15 -10.01 -37.36 -2.07
CA TYR A 15 -10.07 -38.45 -3.03
C TYR A 15 -9.11 -38.19 -4.18
N HIS A 16 -8.33 -39.21 -4.55
CA HIS A 16 -7.56 -39.22 -5.78
C HIS A 16 -8.36 -39.94 -6.86
N ILE A 17 -8.54 -39.26 -7.99
CA ILE A 17 -9.25 -39.79 -9.15
C ILE A 17 -8.38 -39.61 -10.39
N GLU A 18 -8.40 -40.60 -11.28
CA GLU A 18 -7.64 -40.53 -12.53
C GLU A 18 -8.08 -39.32 -13.38
N SER A 19 -9.40 -39.12 -13.50
CA SER A 19 -10.01 -38.04 -14.28
C SER A 19 -11.45 -37.82 -13.83
N PHE A 20 -11.82 -36.59 -13.48
CA PHE A 20 -13.20 -36.23 -13.17
C PHE A 20 -14.03 -36.15 -14.46
N VAL A 21 -15.14 -36.90 -14.51
CA VAL A 21 -16.02 -36.95 -15.68
C VAL A 21 -17.46 -36.76 -15.21
N PRO A 22 -18.04 -35.55 -15.36
CA PRO A 22 -19.42 -35.27 -14.97
C PRO A 22 -20.42 -36.29 -15.53
N GLY A 23 -21.36 -36.75 -14.70
CA GLY A 23 -22.40 -37.71 -15.10
C GLY A 23 -21.96 -39.17 -15.20
N SER A 24 -20.68 -39.48 -14.89
CA SER A 24 -20.17 -40.86 -14.89
C SER A 24 -20.05 -41.44 -13.47
N THR A 25 -19.83 -42.75 -13.38
CA THR A 25 -19.56 -43.45 -12.12
C THR A 25 -18.07 -43.65 -11.94
N HIS A 26 -17.51 -43.13 -10.84
CA HIS A 26 -16.12 -43.31 -10.47
C HIS A 26 -15.97 -44.37 -9.38
N ARG A 27 -14.97 -45.24 -9.50
CA ARG A 27 -14.55 -46.17 -8.45
C ARG A 27 -13.17 -45.73 -7.98
N MET A 28 -13.04 -45.50 -6.69
CA MET A 28 -11.84 -44.90 -6.10
C MET A 28 -11.48 -45.56 -4.77
N PRO A 29 -10.21 -45.52 -4.36
CA PRO A 29 -9.78 -45.93 -3.03
C PRO A 29 -10.47 -45.12 -1.92
N THR A 30 -10.31 -45.60 -0.68
CA THR A 30 -10.74 -44.86 0.52
C THR A 30 -10.03 -43.50 0.56
N PRO A 31 -10.73 -42.39 0.87
CA PRO A 31 -10.12 -41.08 0.90
C PRO A 31 -9.12 -40.96 2.05
N LEU A 32 -8.18 -40.03 1.91
CA LEU A 32 -7.47 -39.51 3.06
C LEU A 32 -8.45 -38.66 3.89
N ALA A 33 -8.77 -39.11 5.10
CA ALA A 33 -9.63 -38.39 6.03
C ALA A 33 -8.80 -37.71 7.13
N ARG A 34 -9.05 -36.42 7.38
CA ARG A 34 -8.37 -35.66 8.44
C ARG A 34 -9.32 -34.73 9.17
N ALA A 35 -9.01 -34.46 10.43
CA ALA A 35 -9.61 -33.34 11.13
C ALA A 35 -9.19 -32.03 10.46
N GLY A 36 -10.20 -31.22 10.12
CA GLY A 36 -10.06 -30.13 9.17
C GLY A 36 -10.86 -28.88 9.56
N GLY A 37 -10.69 -27.84 8.74
CA GLY A 37 -11.12 -26.47 9.03
C GLY A 37 -9.92 -25.55 9.28
N LYS A 38 -10.02 -24.30 8.82
CA LYS A 38 -8.89 -23.37 8.75
C LYS A 38 -8.12 -23.27 10.08
N GLY A 39 -8.79 -23.04 11.21
CA GLY A 39 -8.12 -22.90 12.51
C GLY A 39 -7.49 -24.20 13.04
N ILE A 40 -8.03 -25.37 12.68
CA ILE A 40 -7.44 -26.68 12.99
C ILE A 40 -6.19 -26.91 12.14
N ASN A 41 -6.23 -26.56 10.85
CA ASN A 41 -5.08 -26.64 9.96
C ASN A 41 -3.94 -25.74 10.46
N VAL A 42 -4.24 -24.51 10.88
CA VAL A 42 -3.25 -23.62 11.51
C VAL A 42 -2.65 -24.29 12.75
N ALA A 43 -3.48 -24.85 13.64
CA ALA A 43 -2.99 -25.50 14.85
C ALA A 43 -2.06 -26.67 14.55
N ARG A 44 -2.36 -27.48 13.53
CA ARG A 44 -1.47 -28.56 13.07
C ARG A 44 -0.14 -28.04 12.57
N VAL A 45 -0.12 -26.99 11.75
CA VAL A 45 1.12 -26.38 11.26
C VAL A 45 1.96 -25.89 12.44
N LEU A 46 1.35 -25.16 13.38
CA LEU A 46 2.04 -24.63 14.57
C LEU A 46 2.61 -25.75 15.45
N ALA A 47 1.81 -26.76 15.78
CA ALA A 47 2.23 -27.90 16.59
C ALA A 47 3.34 -28.71 15.91
N GLY A 48 3.23 -28.93 14.60
CA GLY A 48 4.26 -29.61 13.81
C GLY A 48 5.60 -28.85 13.77
N GLN A 49 5.58 -27.53 13.97
CA GLN A 49 6.77 -26.70 14.13
C GLN A 49 7.21 -26.51 15.59
N GLY A 50 6.54 -27.18 16.54
CA GLY A 50 6.88 -27.14 17.97
C GLY A 50 6.38 -25.91 18.72
N PHE A 51 5.47 -25.11 18.15
CA PHE A 51 4.88 -23.97 18.84
C PHE A 51 3.75 -24.40 19.78
N PRO A 52 3.67 -23.83 21.01
CA PRO A 52 2.60 -24.16 21.95
C PRO A 52 1.28 -23.57 21.44
N VAL A 53 0.34 -24.46 21.09
CA VAL A 53 -0.97 -24.12 20.54
C VAL A 53 -2.09 -24.85 21.29
N GLU A 54 -3.24 -24.19 21.45
CA GLU A 54 -4.49 -24.78 21.93
C GLU A 54 -5.54 -24.57 20.83
N ALA A 55 -6.15 -25.65 20.35
CA ALA A 55 -7.20 -25.59 19.33
C ALA A 55 -8.59 -25.72 19.97
N VAL A 56 -9.42 -24.69 19.81
CA VAL A 56 -10.83 -24.71 20.21
C VAL A 56 -11.71 -24.90 18.97
N ALA A 57 -12.60 -25.89 19.02
CA ALA A 57 -13.54 -26.15 17.94
C ALA A 57 -14.85 -26.75 18.47
N THR A 58 -15.92 -26.69 17.67
CA THR A 58 -17.17 -27.39 17.96
C THR A 58 -17.10 -28.84 17.47
N ALA A 59 -17.76 -29.78 18.13
CA ALA A 59 -17.80 -31.17 17.66
C ALA A 59 -19.13 -31.82 18.01
N GLY A 60 -19.77 -32.45 17.03
CA GLY A 60 -21.01 -33.16 17.26
C GLY A 60 -21.22 -34.33 16.31
N GLY A 61 -22.11 -35.24 16.72
CA GLY A 61 -22.42 -36.47 16.01
C GLY A 61 -21.22 -37.43 15.85
N GLN A 62 -21.40 -38.45 15.01
CA GLN A 62 -20.34 -39.45 14.75
C GLN A 62 -19.10 -38.85 14.09
N THR A 63 -19.29 -37.87 13.21
CA THR A 63 -18.19 -37.13 12.57
C THR A 63 -17.45 -36.22 13.56
N GLY A 64 -18.08 -35.79 14.65
CA GLY A 64 -17.39 -35.11 15.76
C GLY A 64 -16.44 -36.02 16.53
N LEU A 65 -16.81 -37.29 16.74
CA LEU A 65 -15.91 -38.29 17.32
C LEU A 65 -14.72 -38.60 16.40
N GLU A 66 -14.97 -38.64 15.08
CA GLU A 66 -13.91 -38.77 14.07
C GLU A 66 -12.96 -37.56 14.10
N LEU A 67 -13.51 -36.35 14.23
CA LEU A 67 -12.74 -35.10 14.37
C LEU A 67 -11.83 -35.19 15.59
N GLU A 68 -12.39 -35.52 16.75
CA GLU A 68 -11.65 -35.68 18.01
C GLU A 68 -10.51 -36.70 17.88
N SER A 69 -10.77 -37.87 17.26
CA SER A 69 -9.73 -38.86 17.05
C SER A 69 -8.61 -38.37 16.13
N GLY A 70 -8.91 -37.48 15.18
CA GLY A 70 -7.94 -36.85 14.29
C GLY A 70 -7.12 -35.72 14.93
N LEU A 71 -7.49 -35.26 16.14
CA LEU A 71 -6.82 -34.17 16.85
C LEU A 71 -5.87 -34.65 17.97
N LYS A 72 -5.65 -35.96 18.12
CA LYS A 72 -4.85 -36.55 19.22
C LYS A 72 -3.42 -36.02 19.33
N GLU A 73 -2.85 -35.52 18.24
CA GLU A 73 -1.48 -34.99 18.17
C GLU A 73 -1.39 -33.50 18.52
N ILE A 74 -2.53 -32.85 18.75
CA ILE A 74 -2.63 -31.41 19.04
C ILE A 74 -3.39 -31.23 20.34
N ARG A 75 -2.95 -30.30 21.17
CA ARG A 75 -3.72 -29.89 22.34
C ARG A 75 -5.00 -29.18 21.88
N HIS A 76 -6.15 -29.61 22.39
CA HIS A 76 -7.43 -29.12 21.93
C HIS A 76 -8.50 -29.16 23.02
N ARG A 77 -9.53 -28.32 22.83
CA ARG A 77 -10.76 -28.29 23.61
C ARG A 77 -11.97 -28.26 22.68
N LEU A 78 -12.71 -29.35 22.66
CA LEU A 78 -13.91 -29.48 21.84
C LEU A 78 -15.14 -29.07 22.64
N VAL A 79 -15.97 -28.23 22.02
CA VAL A 79 -17.28 -27.83 22.54
C VAL A 79 -18.34 -28.75 21.93
N PRO A 80 -18.99 -29.60 22.74
CA PRO A 80 -20.01 -30.51 22.23
C PRO A 80 -21.19 -29.74 21.64
N VAL A 81 -21.61 -30.14 20.45
CA VAL A 81 -22.81 -29.61 19.78
C VAL A 81 -23.70 -30.75 19.29
N ALA A 82 -25.00 -30.49 19.15
CA ALA A 82 -25.98 -31.48 18.70
C ALA A 82 -25.82 -31.82 17.21
N ALA A 83 -25.45 -30.82 16.40
CA ALA A 83 -25.23 -30.95 14.97
C ALA A 83 -24.01 -31.83 14.66
N ALA A 84 -24.11 -32.68 13.64
CA ALA A 84 -22.96 -33.42 13.15
C ALA A 84 -21.90 -32.47 12.56
N THR A 85 -20.62 -32.75 12.83
CA THR A 85 -19.50 -32.06 12.18
C THR A 85 -19.58 -32.29 10.66
N ARG A 86 -19.48 -31.21 9.88
CA ARG A 86 -19.62 -31.25 8.41
C ARG A 86 -18.43 -31.95 7.74
N ARG A 87 -18.54 -32.21 6.44
CA ARG A 87 -17.44 -32.70 5.60
C ARG A 87 -17.01 -31.68 4.56
N THR A 88 -15.72 -31.68 4.26
CA THR A 88 -15.16 -31.04 3.08
C THR A 88 -14.64 -32.15 2.17
N ILE A 89 -15.05 -32.19 0.92
CA ILE A 89 -14.68 -33.26 -0.02
C ILE A 89 -13.85 -32.65 -1.14
N ALA A 90 -12.59 -33.02 -1.23
CA ALA A 90 -11.69 -32.65 -2.30
C ALA A 90 -11.50 -33.82 -3.26
N PHE A 91 -11.67 -33.58 -4.56
CA PHE A 91 -11.31 -34.50 -5.62
C PHE A 91 -10.08 -33.97 -6.34
N PHE A 92 -8.96 -34.66 -6.19
CA PHE A 92 -7.73 -34.41 -6.93
C PHE A 92 -7.74 -35.24 -8.22
N ASP A 93 -7.78 -34.56 -9.36
CA ASP A 93 -7.72 -35.15 -10.68
C ASP A 93 -6.25 -35.29 -11.10
N GLU A 94 -5.76 -36.53 -11.13
CA GLU A 94 -4.35 -36.84 -11.36
C GLU A 94 -3.89 -36.48 -12.78
N LYS A 95 -4.80 -36.51 -13.75
CA LYS A 95 -4.48 -36.21 -15.15
C LYS A 95 -4.33 -34.72 -15.42
N SER A 96 -5.23 -33.92 -14.86
CA SER A 96 -5.21 -32.46 -15.01
C SER A 96 -4.35 -31.75 -13.97
N GLY A 97 -4.06 -32.42 -12.84
CA GLY A 97 -3.41 -31.82 -11.68
C GLY A 97 -4.31 -30.82 -10.92
N GLN A 98 -5.61 -30.80 -11.20
CA GLN A 98 -6.56 -29.87 -10.60
C GLN A 98 -7.29 -30.49 -9.40
N THR A 99 -7.70 -29.64 -8.46
CA THR A 99 -8.52 -30.05 -7.30
C THR A 99 -9.88 -29.36 -7.36
N SER A 100 -10.96 -30.13 -7.23
CA SER A 100 -12.31 -29.61 -7.02
C SER A 100 -12.74 -29.84 -5.56
N ILE A 101 -13.26 -28.81 -4.90
CA ILE A 101 -13.63 -28.86 -3.48
C ILE A 101 -15.13 -28.63 -3.31
N PHE A 102 -15.79 -29.55 -2.60
CA PHE A 102 -17.19 -29.51 -2.22
C PHE A 102 -17.30 -29.34 -0.71
N ASN A 103 -17.84 -28.20 -0.28
CA ASN A 103 -18.01 -27.88 1.14
C ASN A 103 -19.46 -28.11 1.54
N GLU A 104 -19.72 -29.02 2.49
CA GLU A 104 -21.03 -29.05 3.15
C GLU A 104 -21.21 -27.78 3.99
N PHE A 105 -22.45 -27.31 4.11
CA PHE A 105 -22.78 -26.26 5.08
C PHE A 105 -22.82 -26.85 6.49
N GLY A 106 -22.28 -26.12 7.46
CA GLY A 106 -22.45 -26.46 8.87
C GLY A 106 -23.89 -26.20 9.30
N ALA A 107 -24.46 -27.09 10.11
CA ALA A 107 -25.80 -26.88 10.66
C ALA A 107 -25.79 -25.78 11.74
N PRO A 108 -26.89 -25.04 11.92
CA PRO A 108 -26.98 -23.98 12.93
C PRO A 108 -26.69 -24.48 14.33
N LEU A 109 -26.00 -23.66 15.13
CA LEU A 109 -25.81 -23.88 16.56
C LEU A 109 -26.90 -23.14 17.35
N SER A 110 -27.34 -23.74 18.45
CA SER A 110 -28.23 -23.14 19.44
C SER A 110 -27.54 -22.01 20.22
N ALA A 111 -28.33 -21.13 20.85
CA ALA A 111 -27.80 -20.06 21.68
C ALA A 111 -26.93 -20.58 22.84
N THR A 112 -27.28 -21.73 23.43
CA THR A 112 -26.50 -22.37 24.49
C THR A 112 -25.16 -22.90 24.00
N GLU A 113 -25.10 -23.42 22.77
CA GLU A 113 -23.84 -23.89 22.17
C GLU A 113 -22.93 -22.71 21.80
N TRP A 114 -23.48 -21.62 21.26
CA TRP A 114 -22.73 -20.38 21.05
C TRP A 114 -22.16 -19.82 22.35
N GLN A 115 -22.96 -19.82 23.42
CA GLN A 115 -22.51 -19.38 24.73
C GLN A 115 -21.39 -20.27 25.29
N ALA A 116 -21.53 -21.60 25.15
CA ALA A 116 -20.50 -22.55 25.58
C ALA A 116 -19.19 -22.34 24.81
N LEU A 117 -19.26 -22.07 23.51
CA LEU A 117 -18.09 -21.74 22.69
C LEU A 117 -17.44 -20.44 23.15
N ALA A 118 -18.23 -19.38 23.38
CA ALA A 118 -17.72 -18.10 23.85
C ALA A 118 -17.05 -18.20 25.23
N VAL A 119 -17.64 -18.97 26.17
CA VAL A 119 -17.06 -19.23 27.49
C VAL A 119 -15.73 -19.97 27.35
N THR A 120 -15.70 -21.03 26.55
CA THR A 120 -14.47 -21.81 26.30
C THR A 120 -13.35 -20.93 25.75
N VAL A 121 -13.66 -20.11 24.73
CA VAL A 121 -12.66 -19.20 24.15
C VAL A 121 -12.20 -18.16 25.18
N THR A 122 -13.11 -17.62 25.99
CA THR A 122 -12.77 -16.63 27.02
C THR A 122 -11.80 -17.19 28.06
N GLU A 123 -12.00 -18.44 28.48
CA GLU A 123 -11.12 -19.13 29.43
C GLU A 123 -9.72 -19.35 28.85
N GLU A 124 -9.62 -19.90 27.63
CA GLU A 124 -8.31 -20.19 27.00
C GLU A 124 -7.55 -18.91 26.61
N LEU A 125 -8.27 -17.84 26.30
CA LEU A 125 -7.68 -16.57 25.85
C LEU A 125 -6.87 -15.88 26.96
N GLN A 126 -7.17 -16.14 28.25
CA GLN A 126 -6.41 -15.56 29.37
C GLN A 126 -4.94 -16.00 29.41
N GLY A 127 -4.62 -17.19 28.87
CA GLY A 127 -3.25 -17.71 28.77
C GLY A 127 -2.63 -17.56 27.38
N ALA A 128 -3.34 -16.93 26.45
CA ALA A 128 -2.95 -16.85 25.05
C ALA A 128 -2.07 -15.63 24.77
N SER A 129 -1.09 -15.79 23.89
CA SER A 129 -0.28 -14.71 23.35
C SER A 129 -0.84 -14.16 22.04
N ILE A 130 -1.69 -14.94 21.35
CA ILE A 130 -2.36 -14.57 20.09
C ILE A 130 -3.73 -15.28 20.06
N LEU A 131 -4.77 -14.55 19.65
CA LEU A 131 -6.05 -15.14 19.23
C LEU A 131 -6.04 -15.30 17.71
N LEU A 132 -6.29 -16.49 17.22
CA LEU A 132 -6.48 -16.77 15.81
C LEU A 132 -7.87 -17.35 15.60
N ALA A 133 -8.73 -16.62 14.90
CA ALA A 133 -10.08 -17.07 14.61
C ALA A 133 -10.27 -17.17 13.09
N SER A 134 -10.65 -18.35 12.62
CA SER A 134 -10.63 -18.64 11.18
C SER A 134 -11.77 -19.54 10.74
N GLY A 135 -12.17 -19.36 9.49
CA GLY A 135 -13.15 -20.20 8.81
C GLY A 135 -14.54 -19.60 8.75
N SER A 136 -15.41 -20.30 8.03
CA SER A 136 -16.82 -19.95 7.94
C SER A 136 -17.51 -20.16 9.28
N LEU A 137 -18.59 -19.41 9.52
CA LEU A 137 -19.49 -19.68 10.62
C LEU A 137 -20.65 -20.57 10.15
N PRO A 138 -21.23 -21.40 11.02
CA PRO A 138 -22.48 -22.09 10.72
C PRO A 138 -23.61 -21.10 10.44
N THR A 139 -24.61 -21.51 9.67
CA THR A 139 -25.76 -20.67 9.34
C THR A 139 -26.47 -20.18 10.60
N GLY A 140 -26.84 -18.89 10.65
CA GLY A 140 -27.50 -18.29 11.81
C GLY A 140 -26.54 -17.87 12.94
N ALA A 141 -25.23 -17.82 12.68
CA ALA A 141 -24.27 -17.32 13.66
C ALA A 141 -24.56 -15.85 14.07
N PRO A 142 -24.34 -15.50 15.35
CA PRO A 142 -24.49 -14.12 15.82
C PRO A 142 -23.60 -13.15 15.04
N ALA A 143 -24.17 -12.03 14.60
CA ALA A 143 -23.46 -11.02 13.80
C ALA A 143 -22.29 -10.37 14.55
N ASP A 144 -22.35 -10.38 15.88
CA ASP A 144 -21.37 -9.83 16.80
C ASP A 144 -20.33 -10.86 17.28
N PHE A 145 -20.37 -12.11 16.81
CA PHE A 145 -19.45 -13.15 17.28
C PHE A 145 -17.97 -12.76 17.10
N TYR A 146 -17.53 -12.49 15.86
CA TYR A 146 -16.16 -12.05 15.62
C TYR A 146 -15.84 -10.67 16.23
N PRO A 147 -16.71 -9.64 16.10
CA PRO A 147 -16.50 -8.37 16.81
C PRO A 147 -16.30 -8.52 18.32
N GLY A 148 -17.11 -9.34 18.98
CA GLY A 148 -17.02 -9.62 20.41
C GLY A 148 -15.71 -10.29 20.80
N LEU A 149 -15.25 -11.27 20.00
CA LEU A 149 -13.95 -11.91 20.20
C LEU A 149 -12.78 -10.94 20.03
N ILE A 150 -12.82 -10.07 19.02
CA ILE A 150 -11.79 -9.05 18.79
C ILE A 150 -11.79 -8.03 19.94
N ALA A 151 -12.96 -7.59 20.39
CA ALA A 151 -13.08 -6.68 21.53
C ALA A 151 -12.53 -7.31 22.83
N LEU A 152 -12.82 -8.59 23.08
CA LEU A 152 -12.30 -9.32 24.22
C LEU A 152 -10.77 -9.47 24.15
N ALA A 153 -10.23 -9.85 22.98
CA ALA A 153 -8.79 -9.97 22.77
C ALA A 153 -8.08 -8.65 23.02
N LYS A 154 -8.62 -7.53 22.50
CA LYS A 154 -8.13 -6.18 22.79
C LYS A 154 -8.16 -5.84 24.27
N HIS A 155 -9.24 -6.15 24.97
CA HIS A 155 -9.34 -5.91 26.41
C HIS A 155 -8.25 -6.64 27.20
N LEU A 156 -7.87 -7.84 26.74
CA LEU A 156 -6.82 -8.66 27.32
C LEU A 156 -5.41 -8.35 26.77
N ASN A 157 -5.27 -7.35 25.88
CA ASN A 157 -4.03 -7.04 25.16
C ASN A 157 -3.43 -8.24 24.39
N VAL A 158 -4.30 -9.12 23.88
CA VAL A 158 -3.95 -10.25 23.04
C VAL A 158 -4.18 -9.86 21.57
N PRO A 159 -3.15 -9.84 20.71
CA PRO A 159 -3.35 -9.54 19.30
C PRO A 159 -4.23 -10.59 18.60
N SER A 160 -5.13 -10.12 17.72
CA SER A 160 -6.06 -10.98 16.99
C SER A 160 -5.70 -11.13 15.51
N ILE A 161 -5.62 -12.36 15.01
CA ILE A 161 -5.56 -12.68 13.58
C ILE A 161 -6.88 -13.28 13.13
N ILE A 162 -7.55 -12.66 12.16
CA ILE A 162 -8.87 -13.10 11.69
C ILE A 162 -8.79 -13.47 10.19
N ASP A 163 -9.05 -14.74 9.88
CA ASP A 163 -9.08 -15.28 8.51
C ASP A 163 -10.48 -15.78 8.18
N VAL A 164 -11.28 -14.84 7.67
CA VAL A 164 -12.70 -15.01 7.33
C VAL A 164 -12.97 -14.31 6.00
N SER A 165 -14.11 -14.63 5.39
CA SER A 165 -14.50 -14.08 4.09
C SER A 165 -15.86 -13.36 4.13
N GLY A 166 -16.20 -12.68 3.04
CA GLY A 166 -17.48 -11.98 2.87
C GLY A 166 -17.73 -10.91 3.92
N ALA A 167 -18.98 -10.79 4.38
CA ALA A 167 -19.39 -9.77 5.36
C ALA A 167 -18.63 -9.86 6.69
N TRP A 168 -18.15 -11.04 7.08
CA TRP A 168 -17.37 -11.23 8.31
C TRP A 168 -16.01 -10.54 8.23
N LEU A 169 -15.42 -10.42 7.05
CA LEU A 169 -14.15 -9.72 6.84
C LEU A 169 -14.29 -8.23 7.13
N LEU A 170 -15.37 -7.61 6.64
CA LEU A 170 -15.70 -6.21 6.92
C LEU A 170 -16.01 -5.97 8.40
N SER A 171 -16.75 -6.90 9.02
CA SER A 171 -17.11 -6.83 10.45
C SER A 171 -15.86 -6.94 11.34
N ALA A 172 -14.94 -7.84 11.01
CA ALA A 172 -13.65 -7.98 11.70
C ALA A 172 -12.75 -6.74 11.52
N ALA A 173 -12.73 -6.16 10.32
CA ALA A 173 -12.04 -4.89 10.07
C ALA A 173 -12.60 -3.75 10.91
N SER A 174 -13.93 -3.63 10.98
CA SER A 174 -14.63 -2.59 11.75
C SER A 174 -14.43 -2.74 13.26
N ALA A 175 -14.35 -3.98 13.75
CA ALA A 175 -13.97 -4.28 15.13
C ALA A 175 -12.47 -4.00 15.41
N GLY A 176 -11.69 -3.74 14.36
CA GLY A 176 -10.28 -3.35 14.37
C GLY A 176 -9.33 -4.50 14.68
N ALA A 177 -9.52 -5.65 14.02
CA ALA A 177 -8.57 -6.77 14.10
C ALA A 177 -7.12 -6.32 13.85
N ASP A 178 -6.16 -6.89 14.59
CA ASP A 178 -4.74 -6.60 14.40
C ASP A 178 -4.21 -7.09 13.05
N LEU A 179 -4.67 -8.25 12.60
CA LEU A 179 -4.30 -8.82 11.30
C LEU A 179 -5.49 -9.47 10.61
N LEU A 180 -5.75 -9.08 9.37
CA LEU A 180 -6.65 -9.77 8.46
C LEU A 180 -5.85 -10.49 7.37
N LYS A 181 -6.29 -11.69 6.96
CA LYS A 181 -5.69 -12.39 5.82
C LYS A 181 -6.73 -12.85 4.78
N PRO A 182 -7.24 -11.97 3.92
CA PRO A 182 -7.99 -12.41 2.73
C PRO A 182 -7.05 -12.87 1.60
N ASN A 183 -7.56 -13.68 0.68
CA ASN A 183 -6.98 -13.79 -0.66
C ASN A 183 -7.56 -12.72 -1.62
N ARG A 184 -7.02 -12.60 -2.85
CA ARG A 184 -7.52 -11.64 -3.87
C ARG A 184 -9.04 -11.73 -4.06
N ALA A 185 -9.58 -12.94 -4.20
CA ALA A 185 -11.00 -13.15 -4.47
C ALA A 185 -11.87 -12.78 -3.26
N GLU A 186 -11.48 -13.22 -2.05
CA GLU A 186 -12.16 -12.89 -0.79
C GLU A 186 -12.15 -11.37 -0.54
N LEU A 187 -11.04 -10.68 -0.85
CA LEU A 187 -10.93 -9.24 -0.71
C LEU A 187 -11.86 -8.50 -1.69
N ALA A 188 -11.86 -8.92 -2.96
CA ALA A 188 -12.70 -8.31 -3.98
C ALA A 188 -14.19 -8.55 -3.72
N GLU A 189 -14.56 -9.76 -3.29
CA GLU A 189 -15.94 -10.09 -2.91
C GLU A 189 -16.42 -9.23 -1.75
N ALA A 190 -15.61 -9.08 -0.70
CA ALA A 190 -16.01 -8.34 0.49
C ALA A 190 -16.06 -6.83 0.26
N THR A 191 -15.12 -6.26 -0.51
CA THR A 191 -14.96 -4.81 -0.64
C THR A 191 -15.60 -4.23 -1.91
N GLY A 192 -15.87 -5.06 -2.91
CA GLY A 192 -16.28 -4.63 -4.25
C GLY A 192 -15.12 -4.09 -5.10
N GLU A 193 -13.90 -4.04 -4.57
CA GLU A 193 -12.72 -3.47 -5.24
C GLU A 193 -11.91 -4.56 -5.96
N LYS A 194 -11.59 -4.33 -7.24
CA LYS A 194 -10.76 -5.27 -8.03
C LYS A 194 -9.26 -5.12 -7.74
N GLU A 195 -8.84 -3.89 -7.41
CA GLU A 195 -7.46 -3.57 -7.11
C GLU A 195 -7.13 -3.87 -5.64
N LEU A 196 -6.02 -4.60 -5.42
CA LEU A 196 -5.64 -5.09 -4.09
C LEU A 196 -5.42 -3.94 -3.10
N LEU A 197 -4.77 -2.87 -3.55
CA LEU A 197 -4.53 -1.67 -2.73
C LEU A 197 -5.84 -0.96 -2.36
N ALA A 198 -6.77 -0.84 -3.30
CA ALA A 198 -8.07 -0.21 -3.05
C ALA A 198 -8.88 -1.03 -2.04
N GLY A 199 -8.96 -2.35 -2.21
CA GLY A 199 -9.61 -3.26 -1.28
C GLY A 199 -8.97 -3.22 0.12
N ALA A 200 -7.64 -3.27 0.19
CA ALA A 200 -6.93 -3.17 1.47
C ALA A 200 -7.20 -1.83 2.17
N ARG A 201 -7.24 -0.71 1.42
CA ARG A 201 -7.60 0.62 1.96
C ARG A 201 -9.02 0.69 2.50
N VAL A 202 -9.98 -0.07 1.95
CA VAL A 202 -11.32 -0.18 2.53
C VAL A 202 -11.23 -0.80 3.93
N LEU A 203 -10.56 -1.94 4.07
CA LEU A 203 -10.44 -2.63 5.36
C LEU A 203 -9.65 -1.80 6.39
N MET A 204 -8.58 -1.11 5.98
CA MET A 204 -7.83 -0.21 6.88
C MET A 204 -8.66 0.98 7.36
N ARG A 205 -9.46 1.59 6.47
CA ARG A 205 -10.37 2.68 6.84
C ARG A 205 -11.46 2.24 7.82
N LEU A 206 -11.90 0.98 7.75
CA LEU A 206 -12.84 0.42 8.71
C LEU A 206 -12.21 0.22 10.10
N GLY A 207 -10.89 -0.02 10.16
CA GLY A 207 -10.16 -0.09 11.42
C GLY A 207 -9.13 -1.21 11.54
N ALA A 208 -8.98 -2.06 10.50
CA ALA A 208 -7.97 -3.11 10.51
C ALA A 208 -6.55 -2.50 10.60
N ARG A 209 -5.71 -3.06 11.48
CA ARG A 209 -4.33 -2.55 11.67
C ARG A 209 -3.39 -3.01 10.57
N ARG A 210 -3.39 -4.31 10.25
CA ARG A 210 -2.57 -4.93 9.20
C ARG A 210 -3.40 -5.87 8.34
N ILE A 211 -3.02 -5.99 7.07
CA ILE A 211 -3.70 -6.87 6.12
C ILE A 211 -2.63 -7.61 5.33
N LEU A 212 -2.68 -8.95 5.33
CA LEU A 212 -1.94 -9.79 4.40
C LEU A 212 -2.86 -10.26 3.28
N VAL A 213 -2.52 -9.98 2.03
CA VAL A 213 -3.30 -10.43 0.89
C VAL A 213 -2.51 -11.44 0.09
N SER A 214 -2.94 -12.70 0.08
CA SER A 214 -2.33 -13.73 -0.76
C SER A 214 -2.80 -13.59 -2.21
N ASP A 215 -1.87 -13.60 -3.16
CA ASP A 215 -2.10 -13.43 -4.60
C ASP A 215 -1.59 -14.61 -5.44
N GLY A 216 -1.76 -15.83 -4.92
CA GLY A 216 -1.36 -17.06 -5.62
C GLY A 216 0.14 -17.08 -5.93
N GLU A 217 0.48 -17.31 -7.19
CA GLU A 217 1.87 -17.35 -7.68
C GLU A 217 2.59 -16.00 -7.64
N ASN A 218 1.85 -14.89 -7.59
CA ASN A 218 2.42 -13.54 -7.43
C ASN A 218 2.91 -13.28 -5.99
N GLY A 219 2.67 -14.23 -5.07
CA GLY A 219 3.13 -14.17 -3.69
C GLY A 219 2.10 -13.56 -2.75
N MET A 220 2.54 -12.65 -1.88
CA MET A 220 1.72 -12.06 -0.83
C MET A 220 2.05 -10.58 -0.66
N LEU A 221 1.03 -9.77 -0.35
CA LEU A 221 1.17 -8.34 -0.10
C LEU A 221 0.87 -8.05 1.38
N ALA A 222 1.57 -7.08 1.97
CA ALA A 222 1.30 -6.58 3.32
C ALA A 222 0.98 -5.08 3.32
N PHE A 223 -0.14 -4.74 3.94
CA PHE A 223 -0.59 -3.37 4.17
C PHE A 223 -0.66 -3.10 5.67
N GLU A 224 -0.33 -1.88 6.08
CA GLU A 224 -0.42 -1.44 7.48
C GLU A 224 -1.02 -0.04 7.56
N ASN A 225 -1.94 0.15 8.49
CA ASN A 225 -2.61 1.44 8.69
C ASN A 225 -1.58 2.50 9.09
N GLY A 226 -1.62 3.65 8.41
CA GLY A 226 -0.64 4.73 8.56
C GLY A 226 0.60 4.62 7.65
N ARG A 227 0.76 3.51 6.90
CA ARG A 227 1.79 3.38 5.85
C ARG A 227 1.23 3.86 4.50
N ALA A 228 2.01 4.65 3.77
CA ALA A 228 1.61 5.14 2.43
C ALA A 228 1.61 4.04 1.35
N GLY A 229 2.61 3.15 1.41
CA GLY A 229 2.80 2.03 0.48
C GLY A 229 2.43 0.67 1.07
N TYR A 230 2.82 -0.38 0.35
CA TYR A 230 2.68 -1.78 0.77
C TYR A 230 3.97 -2.53 0.49
N LEU A 231 4.13 -3.69 1.12
CA LEU A 231 5.23 -4.61 0.85
C LEU A 231 4.71 -5.78 0.02
N SER A 232 5.53 -6.31 -0.89
CA SER A 232 5.28 -7.56 -1.60
C SER A 232 6.34 -8.58 -1.22
N ALA A 233 5.96 -9.85 -1.19
CA ALA A 233 6.86 -10.97 -0.97
C ALA A 233 6.53 -12.11 -1.92
N ARG A 234 7.53 -12.57 -2.66
CA ARG A 234 7.41 -13.70 -3.59
C ARG A 234 8.70 -14.50 -3.67
N LEU A 235 8.58 -15.76 -4.09
CA LEU A 235 9.72 -16.52 -4.56
C LEU A 235 10.11 -16.06 -5.98
N ALA A 236 11.37 -16.29 -6.36
CA ALA A 236 11.85 -15.98 -7.70
C ALA A 236 11.11 -16.79 -8.78
N GLU A 237 10.80 -18.06 -8.46
CA GLU A 237 10.08 -18.98 -9.33
C GLU A 237 8.81 -19.51 -8.62
N PRO A 238 7.71 -19.70 -9.37
CA PRO A 238 6.49 -20.28 -8.82
C PRO A 238 6.71 -21.76 -8.46
N LEU A 239 6.05 -22.21 -7.39
CA LEU A 239 6.09 -23.60 -6.97
C LEU A 239 4.95 -24.40 -7.61
N ALA A 240 5.25 -25.61 -8.05
CA ALA A 240 4.25 -26.60 -8.45
C ALA A 240 3.90 -27.52 -7.28
N GLY A 241 2.62 -27.75 -7.02
CA GLY A 241 2.16 -28.60 -5.93
C GLY A 241 0.70 -28.35 -5.57
N ASN A 242 0.33 -28.64 -4.32
CA ASN A 242 -1.04 -28.49 -3.82
C ASN A 242 -1.21 -27.17 -3.06
N PRO A 243 -1.90 -26.15 -3.61
CA PRO A 243 -2.08 -24.88 -2.92
C PRO A 243 -3.05 -24.94 -1.74
N THR A 244 -3.73 -26.07 -1.53
CA THR A 244 -4.73 -26.24 -0.47
C THR A 244 -4.08 -26.11 0.91
N GLY A 245 -4.55 -25.15 1.71
CA GLY A 245 -4.01 -24.89 3.05
C GLY A 245 -2.80 -23.96 3.07
N ALA A 246 -2.32 -23.45 1.93
CA ALA A 246 -1.26 -22.45 1.89
C ALA A 246 -1.64 -21.15 2.64
N GLY A 247 -2.92 -20.75 2.55
CA GLY A 247 -3.46 -19.65 3.34
C GLY A 247 -3.34 -19.92 4.84
N ASP A 248 -3.78 -21.08 5.30
CA ASP A 248 -3.73 -21.48 6.73
C ASP A 248 -2.28 -21.48 7.24
N ALA A 249 -1.35 -22.05 6.46
CA ALA A 249 0.08 -22.05 6.79
C ALA A 249 0.68 -20.64 6.86
N ALA A 250 0.24 -19.72 5.99
CA ALA A 250 0.66 -18.32 6.05
C ALA A 250 0.15 -17.62 7.32
N VAL A 251 -1.10 -17.87 7.75
CA VAL A 251 -1.62 -17.38 9.03
C VAL A 251 -0.80 -17.92 10.20
N ALA A 252 -0.47 -19.22 10.18
CA ALA A 252 0.38 -19.85 11.19
C ALA A 252 1.75 -19.16 11.26
N GLY A 253 2.38 -18.91 10.11
CA GLY A 253 3.66 -18.19 10.03
C GLY A 253 3.56 -16.78 10.63
N ALA A 254 2.55 -16.01 10.26
CA ALA A 254 2.31 -14.67 10.81
C ALA A 254 2.11 -14.69 12.33
N ALA A 255 1.38 -15.69 12.85
CA ALA A 255 1.15 -15.86 14.28
C ALA A 255 2.45 -16.06 15.07
N THR A 256 3.44 -16.78 14.51
CA THR A 256 4.74 -16.95 15.19
C THR A 256 5.52 -15.65 15.35
N VAL A 257 5.45 -14.75 14.35
CA VAL A 257 6.12 -13.44 14.40
C VAL A 257 5.44 -12.55 15.43
N LEU A 258 4.11 -12.46 15.40
CA LEU A 258 3.35 -11.66 16.35
C LEU A 258 3.50 -12.17 17.80
N ALA A 259 3.46 -13.49 18.01
CA ALA A 259 3.66 -14.08 19.34
C ALA A 259 5.05 -13.77 19.90
N SER A 260 6.08 -13.73 19.04
CA SER A 260 7.45 -13.39 19.45
C SER A 260 7.57 -11.91 19.83
N ALA A 261 6.88 -11.01 19.14
CA ALA A 261 6.86 -9.59 19.46
C ALA A 261 6.21 -9.30 20.83
N VAL A 262 5.18 -10.06 21.21
CA VAL A 262 4.52 -9.96 22.53
C VAL A 262 5.42 -10.45 23.67
N ALA A 263 6.33 -11.40 23.39
CA ALA A 263 7.24 -11.94 24.40
C ALA A 263 8.39 -10.98 24.79
N VAL A 264 8.69 -9.98 23.96
CA VAL A 264 9.71 -8.95 24.25
C VAL A 264 9.10 -7.90 25.18
N GLN A 265 9.59 -7.79 26.41
CA GLN A 265 9.11 -6.81 27.39
C GLN A 265 9.49 -5.37 26.96
N PRO A 266 8.64 -4.36 27.22
CA PRO A 266 8.99 -2.95 27.02
C PRO A 266 10.06 -2.55 28.05
N GLY A 267 11.32 -2.76 27.73
CA GLY A 267 12.46 -2.52 28.61
C GLY A 267 13.79 -3.09 28.12
N ASP A 268 13.75 -4.12 27.26
CA ASP A 268 14.95 -4.64 26.61
C ASP A 268 15.30 -3.73 25.42
N ALA A 269 16.25 -2.82 25.66
CA ALA A 269 16.66 -1.80 24.71
C ALA A 269 17.08 -2.41 23.35
N GLN A 270 16.34 -2.06 22.28
CA GLN A 270 16.87 -2.13 20.92
C GLN A 270 18.16 -1.29 20.85
N PRO A 271 19.24 -1.76 20.19
CA PRO A 271 20.39 -0.92 19.93
C PRO A 271 19.95 0.32 19.14
N ALA A 272 20.36 1.49 19.63
CA ALA A 272 19.93 2.78 19.12
C ALA A 272 20.31 2.94 17.64
N GLY A 273 19.31 2.99 16.76
CA GLY A 273 19.47 3.30 15.33
C GLY A 273 18.71 2.37 14.40
N GLY A 274 17.41 2.55 14.24
CA GLY A 274 16.62 1.89 13.20
C GLY A 274 15.12 2.11 13.38
N GLN A 275 14.41 2.49 12.32
CA GLN A 275 12.95 2.58 12.31
C GLN A 275 12.33 1.22 12.71
N PRO A 276 11.58 1.11 13.83
CA PRO A 276 11.19 -0.19 14.39
C PRO A 276 10.00 -0.87 13.69
N ALA A 277 9.08 -0.12 13.07
CA ALA A 277 7.85 -0.69 12.50
C ALA A 277 8.05 -1.42 11.15
N ASP A 278 8.96 -0.91 10.32
CA ASP A 278 9.19 -1.47 8.98
C ASP A 278 9.81 -2.87 9.02
N GLY A 279 10.70 -3.12 10.00
CA GLY A 279 11.31 -4.43 10.21
C GLY A 279 10.30 -5.50 10.65
N GLU A 280 9.32 -5.13 11.50
CA GLU A 280 8.30 -6.07 11.97
C GLU A 280 7.38 -6.51 10.83
N LEU A 281 6.84 -5.57 10.03
CA LEU A 281 5.94 -5.89 8.92
C LEU A 281 6.65 -6.71 7.83
N LYS A 282 7.90 -6.38 7.50
CA LYS A 282 8.72 -7.15 6.56
C LYS A 282 8.93 -8.59 7.04
N ASN A 283 9.26 -8.79 8.32
CA ASN A 283 9.46 -10.12 8.90
C ASN A 283 8.15 -10.92 8.93
N LEU A 284 7.04 -10.27 9.30
CA LEU A 284 5.72 -10.87 9.31
C LEU A 284 5.33 -11.36 7.92
N LEU A 285 5.44 -10.49 6.91
CA LEU A 285 5.14 -10.83 5.51
C LEU A 285 6.04 -11.95 5.00
N ARG A 286 7.35 -11.86 5.26
CA ARG A 286 8.34 -12.87 4.83
C ARG A 286 8.03 -14.25 5.40
N ARG A 287 7.80 -14.34 6.71
CA ARG A 287 7.48 -15.61 7.39
C ARG A 287 6.16 -16.19 6.90
N ALA A 288 5.13 -15.36 6.76
CA ALA A 288 3.82 -15.77 6.27
C ALA A 288 3.90 -16.32 4.85
N ALA A 289 4.55 -15.58 3.94
CA ALA A 289 4.76 -16.02 2.56
C ALA A 289 5.56 -17.33 2.49
N ALA A 290 6.66 -17.45 3.26
CA ALA A 290 7.50 -18.65 3.25
C ALA A 290 6.76 -19.90 3.74
N TRP A 291 5.96 -19.79 4.81
CA TRP A 291 5.16 -20.92 5.31
C TRP A 291 4.03 -21.27 4.34
N GLY A 292 3.39 -20.27 3.72
CA GLY A 292 2.43 -20.50 2.65
C GLY A 292 3.05 -21.25 1.46
N SER A 293 4.22 -20.83 0.99
CA SER A 293 4.98 -21.51 -0.07
C SER A 293 5.37 -22.93 0.32
N ALA A 294 5.79 -23.16 1.57
CA ALA A 294 6.17 -24.48 2.05
C ALA A 294 4.98 -25.46 2.14
N ALA A 295 3.76 -24.97 2.35
CA ALA A 295 2.55 -25.78 2.31
C ALA A 295 2.23 -26.28 0.90
N VAL A 296 2.60 -25.52 -0.15
CA VAL A 296 2.37 -25.92 -1.56
C VAL A 296 3.07 -27.25 -1.87
N LEU A 297 4.19 -27.54 -1.21
CA LEU A 297 4.93 -28.79 -1.39
C LEU A 297 4.33 -29.99 -0.64
N MET A 298 3.29 -29.80 0.18
CA MET A 298 2.72 -30.85 1.01
C MET A 298 1.51 -31.50 0.35
N PRO A 299 1.26 -32.80 0.60
CA PRO A 299 0.14 -33.51 0.00
C PRO A 299 -1.22 -33.03 0.50
N GLY A 300 -1.30 -32.43 1.70
CA GLY A 300 -2.55 -31.93 2.25
C GLY A 300 -2.37 -30.75 3.22
N ALA A 301 -3.49 -30.06 3.48
CA ALA A 301 -3.52 -28.91 4.37
C ALA A 301 -3.10 -29.28 5.82
N GLY A 302 -2.58 -28.28 6.54
CA GLY A 302 -2.16 -28.43 7.93
C GLY A 302 -0.72 -28.96 8.13
N GLU A 303 0.08 -28.98 7.06
CA GLU A 303 1.50 -29.35 7.08
C GLU A 303 2.31 -28.36 6.25
N ILE A 304 3.61 -28.24 6.56
CA ILE A 304 4.56 -27.46 5.76
C ILE A 304 5.85 -28.22 5.57
N SER A 305 6.49 -28.05 4.41
CA SER A 305 7.81 -28.61 4.13
C SER A 305 8.90 -27.99 5.02
N ALA A 306 9.89 -28.79 5.43
CA ALA A 306 11.08 -28.31 6.15
C ALA A 306 11.88 -27.23 5.39
N ARG A 307 11.68 -27.14 4.07
CA ARG A 307 12.25 -26.12 3.19
C ARG A 307 11.73 -24.71 3.46
N TRP A 308 10.74 -24.52 4.34
CA TRP A 308 10.24 -23.18 4.68
C TRP A 308 11.35 -22.22 5.14
N LYS A 309 12.43 -22.72 5.77
CA LYS A 309 13.60 -21.91 6.17
C LYS A 309 14.40 -21.41 4.97
N GLU A 310 14.55 -22.25 3.95
CA GLU A 310 15.17 -21.88 2.67
C GLU A 310 14.31 -20.80 2.00
N PHE A 311 13.01 -21.05 1.89
CA PHE A 311 12.05 -20.09 1.30
C PHE A 311 12.02 -18.76 2.04
N GLU A 312 12.14 -18.75 3.36
CA GLU A 312 12.23 -17.52 4.12
C GLU A 312 13.48 -16.71 3.76
N SER A 313 14.62 -17.37 3.60
CA SER A 313 15.89 -16.72 3.22
C SER A 313 15.91 -16.27 1.75
N GLU A 314 15.23 -17.00 0.87
CA GLU A 314 15.14 -16.72 -0.57
C GLU A 314 14.02 -15.73 -0.92
N MET A 315 13.12 -15.43 0.04
CA MET A 315 11.97 -14.59 -0.20
C MET A 315 12.40 -13.19 -0.66
N ILE A 316 12.02 -12.84 -1.87
CA ILE A 316 12.19 -11.50 -2.42
C ILE A 316 11.11 -10.65 -1.79
N VAL A 317 11.50 -9.80 -0.83
CA VAL A 317 10.61 -8.83 -0.19
C VAL A 317 10.93 -7.45 -0.74
N GLU A 318 9.97 -6.88 -1.45
CA GLU A 318 10.08 -5.58 -2.09
C GLU A 318 9.08 -4.62 -1.46
N GLU A 319 9.39 -3.34 -1.54
CA GLU A 319 8.41 -2.29 -1.40
C GLU A 319 8.18 -1.76 -2.82
N PRO A 320 7.17 -2.26 -3.55
CA PRO A 320 6.89 -1.76 -4.87
C PRO A 320 6.75 -0.25 -4.77
N PHE A 321 7.52 0.47 -5.60
CA PHE A 321 7.44 1.92 -5.71
C PHE A 321 6.04 2.29 -6.20
N LEU A 322 5.09 2.42 -5.28
CA LEU A 322 3.94 3.29 -5.44
C LEU A 322 4.49 4.70 -5.38
N MET A 323 4.78 5.33 -6.52
CA MET A 323 4.95 6.78 -6.51
C MET A 323 3.57 7.42 -6.66
N ALA A 324 2.80 7.26 -5.58
CA ALA A 324 1.68 8.15 -5.29
C ALA A 324 2.23 9.58 -5.24
N LEU A 325 1.58 10.50 -5.95
CA LEU A 325 1.75 11.96 -5.92
C LEU A 325 2.96 12.43 -5.11
N THR A 326 4.10 12.61 -5.79
CA THR A 326 5.36 12.98 -5.15
C THR A 326 5.33 14.47 -4.77
N PRO A 327 5.76 14.86 -3.55
CA PRO A 327 5.90 16.27 -3.21
C PRO A 327 6.84 16.97 -4.20
N THR A 328 6.43 18.11 -4.75
CA THR A 328 7.23 18.84 -5.75
C THR A 328 8.65 19.15 -5.24
N ARG A 329 8.79 19.42 -3.92
CA ARG A 329 10.09 19.63 -3.27
C ARG A 329 11.06 18.48 -3.52
N GLU A 330 10.61 17.24 -3.42
CA GLU A 330 11.47 16.06 -3.57
C GLU A 330 12.00 15.96 -4.99
N LEU A 331 11.14 16.18 -6.00
CA LEU A 331 11.55 16.19 -7.41
C LEU A 331 12.60 17.28 -7.67
N MET A 332 12.38 18.47 -7.10
CA MET A 332 13.28 19.60 -7.27
C MET A 332 14.62 19.41 -6.53
N ASP A 333 14.60 18.88 -5.31
CA ASP A 333 15.80 18.58 -4.54
C ASP A 333 16.65 17.49 -5.25
N ALA A 334 16.00 16.47 -5.82
CA ALA A 334 16.66 15.45 -6.63
C ALA A 334 17.28 16.04 -7.92
N ALA A 335 16.55 16.91 -8.62
CA ALA A 335 17.04 17.58 -9.83
C ALA A 335 18.26 18.47 -9.54
N VAL A 336 18.23 19.23 -8.43
CA VAL A 336 19.35 20.07 -7.98
C VAL A 336 20.55 19.21 -7.59
N ALA A 337 20.35 18.14 -6.83
CA ALA A 337 21.42 17.25 -6.41
C ALA A 337 22.06 16.51 -7.59
N GLY A 338 21.25 16.06 -8.55
CA GLY A 338 21.69 15.34 -9.74
C GLY A 338 22.18 16.24 -10.87
N GLY A 339 21.93 17.55 -10.80
CA GLY A 339 22.34 18.51 -11.83
C GLY A 339 21.59 18.36 -13.16
N PHE A 340 20.34 17.89 -13.13
CA PHE A 340 19.49 17.73 -14.32
C PHE A 340 18.27 18.66 -14.28
N GLY A 341 17.61 18.82 -15.43
CA GLY A 341 16.39 19.61 -15.54
C GLY A 341 15.16 18.76 -15.21
N GLN A 342 14.23 19.31 -14.42
CA GLN A 342 12.95 18.67 -14.12
C GLN A 342 11.92 19.01 -15.21
N GLY A 343 11.33 17.99 -15.83
CA GLY A 343 10.27 18.17 -16.81
C GLY A 343 8.98 18.68 -16.14
N ALA A 344 8.42 19.76 -16.67
CA ALA A 344 7.16 20.35 -16.22
C ALA A 344 6.32 20.75 -17.45
N PHE A 345 5.12 20.19 -17.57
CA PHE A 345 4.29 20.32 -18.78
C PHE A 345 2.85 20.63 -18.42
N ASN A 346 2.24 21.52 -19.21
CA ASN A 346 0.85 21.91 -19.02
C ASN A 346 -0.09 20.78 -19.45
N VAL A 347 -1.03 20.44 -18.57
CA VAL A 347 -2.16 19.58 -18.91
C VAL A 347 -3.26 20.42 -19.54
N LEU A 348 -3.96 19.83 -20.51
CA LEU A 348 -5.05 20.46 -21.25
C LEU A 348 -6.33 19.64 -21.11
N HIS A 349 -6.24 18.34 -21.33
CA HIS A 349 -7.34 17.36 -21.24
C HIS A 349 -6.87 16.07 -20.57
N LEU A 350 -7.78 15.14 -20.31
CA LEU A 350 -7.46 13.82 -19.78
C LEU A 350 -6.43 13.08 -20.65
N GLU A 351 -6.59 13.16 -21.97
CA GLU A 351 -5.69 12.55 -22.94
C GLU A 351 -4.26 13.13 -22.86
N THR A 352 -4.14 14.41 -22.47
CA THR A 352 -2.82 15.04 -22.25
C THR A 352 -2.19 14.53 -20.95
N ILE A 353 -2.99 14.33 -19.91
CA ILE A 353 -2.53 13.74 -18.64
C ILE A 353 -1.98 12.35 -18.93
N GLU A 354 -2.79 11.48 -19.53
CA GLU A 354 -2.40 10.10 -19.86
C GLU A 354 -1.16 10.05 -20.77
N GLY A 355 -1.13 10.88 -21.82
CA GLY A 355 0.00 10.91 -22.75
C GLY A 355 1.31 11.39 -22.12
N LEU A 356 1.25 12.40 -21.23
CA LEU A 356 2.43 12.88 -20.51
C LEU A 356 2.93 11.83 -19.50
N ILE A 357 2.03 11.18 -18.77
CA ILE A 357 2.38 10.10 -17.83
C ILE A 357 3.02 8.94 -18.59
N ALA A 358 2.38 8.43 -19.65
CA ALA A 358 2.94 7.36 -20.46
C ALA A 358 4.32 7.72 -21.03
N GLY A 359 4.51 8.96 -21.48
CA GLY A 359 5.80 9.46 -21.94
C GLY A 359 6.87 9.48 -20.84
N ALA A 360 6.50 9.88 -19.62
CA ALA A 360 7.39 9.87 -18.46
C ALA A 360 7.74 8.46 -18.00
N GLU A 361 6.80 7.52 -18.03
CA GLU A 361 7.02 6.11 -17.73
C GLU A 361 7.96 5.45 -18.75
N LEU A 362 7.73 5.70 -20.05
CA LEU A 362 8.63 5.24 -21.12
C LEU A 362 10.04 5.81 -20.98
N ALA A 363 10.16 7.07 -20.57
CA ALA A 363 11.44 7.73 -20.33
C ALA A 363 12.06 7.36 -18.96
N GLN A 364 11.32 6.67 -18.10
CA GLN A 364 11.68 6.37 -16.71
C GLN A 364 12.11 7.63 -15.94
N ALA A 365 11.38 8.73 -16.11
CA ALA A 365 11.76 10.04 -15.60
C ALA A 365 10.65 10.68 -14.74
N PRO A 366 11.00 11.45 -13.69
CA PRO A 366 10.02 12.20 -12.91
C PRO A 366 9.35 13.29 -13.73
N LEU A 367 8.11 13.63 -13.39
CA LEU A 367 7.29 14.61 -14.12
C LEU A 367 6.54 15.58 -13.20
N ILE A 368 6.43 16.84 -13.61
CA ILE A 368 5.50 17.81 -13.01
C ILE A 368 4.36 18.09 -14.02
N LEU A 369 3.13 17.79 -13.63
CA LEU A 369 1.92 18.14 -14.38
C LEU A 369 1.42 19.50 -13.92
N GLN A 370 1.37 20.47 -14.83
CA GLN A 370 0.99 21.86 -14.54
C GLN A 370 -0.44 22.15 -15.02
N ILE A 371 -1.29 22.69 -14.14
CA ILE A 371 -2.65 23.14 -14.49
C ILE A 371 -2.65 24.67 -14.50
N SER A 372 -2.95 25.28 -15.64
CA SER A 372 -3.08 26.74 -15.79
C SER A 372 -4.50 27.25 -15.54
N GLU A 373 -4.66 28.53 -15.23
CA GLU A 373 -5.98 29.17 -15.14
C GLU A 373 -6.81 29.04 -16.44
N ASN A 374 -6.17 29.09 -17.60
CA ASN A 374 -6.86 28.88 -18.88
C ASN A 374 -7.42 27.47 -19.01
N CYS A 375 -6.68 26.46 -18.54
CA CYS A 375 -7.17 25.08 -18.49
C CYS A 375 -8.35 24.97 -17.52
N ILE A 376 -8.25 25.60 -16.35
CA ILE A 376 -9.31 25.64 -15.34
C ILE A 376 -10.59 26.28 -15.91
N ALA A 377 -10.46 27.41 -16.61
CA ALA A 377 -11.57 28.10 -17.25
C ALA A 377 -12.21 27.25 -18.35
N PHE A 378 -11.41 26.56 -19.17
CA PHE A 378 -11.90 25.65 -20.20
C PHE A 378 -12.76 24.52 -19.62
N HIS A 379 -12.38 23.95 -18.47
CA HIS A 379 -13.13 22.89 -17.79
C HIS A 379 -14.26 23.41 -16.88
N GLY A 380 -14.54 24.72 -16.89
CA GLY A 380 -15.59 25.34 -16.07
C GLY A 380 -15.28 25.39 -14.56
N GLY A 381 -14.04 25.08 -14.16
CA GLY A 381 -13.60 25.11 -12.77
C GLY A 381 -12.41 24.19 -12.48
N LEU A 382 -11.77 24.39 -11.31
CA LEU A 382 -10.55 23.66 -10.93
C LEU A 382 -10.82 22.18 -10.65
N LEU A 383 -11.96 21.87 -10.03
CA LEU A 383 -12.20 20.56 -9.42
C LEU A 383 -12.14 19.38 -10.41
N PRO A 384 -12.76 19.43 -11.60
CA PRO A 384 -12.75 18.29 -12.53
C PRO A 384 -11.35 17.92 -13.00
N ILE A 385 -10.60 18.91 -13.52
CA ILE A 385 -9.25 18.67 -14.06
C ILE A 385 -8.24 18.34 -12.95
N ALA A 386 -8.38 18.97 -11.77
CA ALA A 386 -7.57 18.66 -10.60
C ALA A 386 -7.72 17.20 -10.18
N LYS A 387 -8.97 16.72 -10.00
CA LYS A 387 -9.22 15.33 -9.58
C LYS A 387 -8.72 14.33 -10.61
N ALA A 388 -8.93 14.59 -11.90
CA ALA A 388 -8.40 13.73 -12.97
C ALA A 388 -6.87 13.65 -12.92
N THR A 389 -6.20 14.79 -12.77
CA THR A 389 -4.73 14.87 -12.75
C THR A 389 -4.14 14.19 -11.52
N LEU A 390 -4.71 14.44 -10.33
CA LEU A 390 -4.25 13.85 -9.08
C LEU A 390 -4.46 12.34 -9.07
N ALA A 391 -5.63 11.85 -9.49
CA ALA A 391 -5.90 10.42 -9.56
C ALA A 391 -4.96 9.70 -10.54
N ALA A 392 -4.67 10.30 -11.69
CA ALA A 392 -3.73 9.75 -12.65
C ALA A 392 -2.29 9.77 -12.13
N ALA A 393 -1.87 10.86 -11.48
CA ALA A 393 -0.56 10.96 -10.84
C ALA A 393 -0.38 9.95 -9.70
N GLU A 394 -1.43 9.67 -8.91
CA GLU A 394 -1.40 8.65 -7.86
C GLU A 394 -1.25 7.22 -8.38
N ALA A 395 -1.74 6.97 -9.60
CA ALA A 395 -1.69 5.67 -10.25
C ALA A 395 -0.40 5.43 -11.06
N ALA A 396 0.43 6.46 -11.24
CA ALA A 396 1.62 6.38 -12.09
C ALA A 396 2.74 5.52 -11.46
N SER A 397 3.54 4.90 -12.33
CA SER A 397 4.70 4.08 -11.93
C SER A 397 6.01 4.89 -11.79
N VAL A 398 5.99 6.17 -12.13
CA VAL A 398 7.12 7.12 -11.98
C VAL A 398 6.75 8.27 -11.04
N PRO A 399 7.73 9.00 -10.44
CA PRO A 399 7.44 10.13 -9.58
C PRO A 399 6.70 11.25 -10.33
N ILE A 400 5.48 11.59 -9.90
CA ILE A 400 4.69 12.67 -10.48
C ILE A 400 4.22 13.67 -9.44
N ALA A 401 4.48 14.95 -9.67
CA ALA A 401 3.91 16.04 -8.89
C ALA A 401 2.87 16.83 -9.70
N VAL A 402 1.91 17.44 -9.00
CA VAL A 402 0.91 18.34 -9.61
C VAL A 402 1.14 19.77 -9.13
N HIS A 403 1.10 20.71 -10.08
CA HIS A 403 1.42 22.12 -9.89
C HIS A 403 0.31 23.02 -10.44
N LEU A 404 -0.03 24.10 -9.72
CA LEU A 404 -0.89 25.16 -10.25
C LEU A 404 -0.03 26.27 -10.88
N ASP A 405 -0.18 26.49 -12.18
CA ASP A 405 0.63 27.43 -12.99
C ASP A 405 -0.09 28.79 -13.12
N HIS A 406 0.59 29.88 -12.74
CA HIS A 406 0.13 31.27 -12.87
C HIS A 406 -1.27 31.57 -12.31
N ALA A 407 -1.48 31.33 -11.02
CA ALA A 407 -2.72 31.73 -10.35
C ALA A 407 -2.74 33.24 -10.05
N GLU A 408 -3.61 33.99 -10.68
CA GLU A 408 -3.84 35.42 -10.45
C GLU A 408 -4.79 35.66 -9.26
N ASP A 409 -5.69 34.70 -8.98
CA ASP A 409 -6.60 34.74 -7.83
C ASP A 409 -6.03 34.00 -6.62
N GLU A 410 -5.97 34.70 -5.47
CA GLU A 410 -5.55 34.10 -4.19
C GLU A 410 -6.42 32.90 -3.83
N ASN A 411 -7.75 33.00 -4.02
CA ASN A 411 -8.65 31.90 -3.64
C ASN A 411 -8.40 30.65 -4.50
N LEU A 412 -8.07 30.82 -5.77
CA LEU A 412 -7.72 29.70 -6.63
C LEU A 412 -6.45 28.99 -6.14
N ALA A 413 -5.42 29.77 -5.77
CA ALA A 413 -4.17 29.23 -5.23
C ALA A 413 -4.39 28.44 -3.93
N LEU A 414 -5.18 28.99 -3.00
CA LEU A 414 -5.53 28.31 -1.75
C LEU A 414 -6.34 27.03 -2.01
N ARG A 415 -7.30 27.07 -2.94
CA ARG A 415 -8.09 25.89 -3.31
C ARG A 415 -7.27 24.77 -3.94
N ALA A 416 -6.21 25.08 -4.70
CA ALA A 416 -5.32 24.05 -5.22
C ALA A 416 -4.54 23.36 -4.11
N VAL A 417 -4.06 24.12 -3.11
CA VAL A 417 -3.45 23.56 -1.89
C VAL A 417 -4.44 22.62 -1.18
N ASP A 418 -5.69 23.06 -0.96
CA ASP A 418 -6.74 22.24 -0.34
C ASP A 418 -7.04 20.94 -1.10
N LEU A 419 -6.89 20.96 -2.42
CA LEU A 419 -7.13 19.80 -3.28
C LEU A 419 -5.96 18.82 -3.33
N GLY A 420 -4.82 19.14 -2.72
CA GLY A 420 -3.66 18.26 -2.63
C GLY A 420 -2.54 18.55 -3.62
N PHE A 421 -2.50 19.74 -4.23
CA PHE A 421 -1.39 20.10 -5.13
C PHE A 421 -0.08 20.21 -4.34
N GLY A 422 1.01 19.62 -4.86
CA GLY A 422 2.33 19.66 -4.23
C GLY A 422 3.05 20.98 -4.39
N SER A 423 2.62 21.81 -5.35
CA SER A 423 3.15 23.16 -5.57
C SER A 423 2.16 24.09 -6.25
N ILE A 424 2.37 25.39 -6.08
CA ILE A 424 1.60 26.46 -6.73
C ILE A 424 2.52 27.59 -7.19
N MET A 425 2.11 28.32 -8.22
CA MET A 425 2.67 29.59 -8.63
C MET A 425 1.60 30.67 -8.52
N PHE A 426 1.85 31.69 -7.69
CA PHE A 426 0.98 32.86 -7.58
C PHE A 426 1.53 34.02 -8.42
N ASP A 427 0.69 34.55 -9.32
CA ASP A 427 1.02 35.63 -10.24
C ASP A 427 0.26 36.91 -9.87
N GLY A 428 0.88 37.70 -8.99
CA GLY A 428 0.35 39.00 -8.58
C GLY A 428 0.83 40.16 -9.46
N ALA A 429 1.40 39.91 -10.65
CA ALA A 429 2.12 40.95 -11.42
C ALA A 429 1.24 42.15 -11.82
N LYS A 430 -0.09 41.97 -11.90
CA LYS A 430 -1.06 43.04 -12.18
C LYS A 430 -1.34 43.95 -10.97
N LEU A 431 -0.92 43.55 -9.77
CA LEU A 431 -1.10 44.34 -8.56
C LEU A 431 0.06 45.33 -8.39
N PRO A 432 -0.19 46.52 -7.80
CA PRO A 432 0.87 47.37 -7.28
C PRO A 432 1.82 46.56 -6.39
N TYR A 433 3.14 46.76 -6.53
CA TYR A 433 4.18 45.93 -5.90
C TYR A 433 3.90 45.61 -4.42
N GLU A 434 3.57 46.62 -3.60
CA GLU A 434 3.31 46.42 -2.16
C GLU A 434 2.07 45.53 -1.90
N LEU A 435 1.06 45.59 -2.76
CA LEU A 435 -0.11 44.71 -2.69
C LEU A 435 0.21 43.29 -3.19
N ASN A 436 1.03 43.16 -4.24
CA ASN A 436 1.52 41.86 -4.71
C ASN A 436 2.31 41.15 -3.60
N VAL A 437 3.27 41.83 -2.98
CA VAL A 437 4.07 41.27 -1.88
C VAL A 437 3.18 40.82 -0.72
N ALA A 438 2.15 41.59 -0.37
CA ALA A 438 1.22 41.23 0.69
C ALA A 438 0.35 40.00 0.32
N ALA A 439 -0.17 39.93 -0.91
CA ALA A 439 -0.95 38.81 -1.42
C ALA A 439 -0.11 37.53 -1.52
N THR A 440 1.05 37.62 -2.17
CA THR A 440 2.04 36.55 -2.27
C THR A 440 2.39 35.99 -0.89
N ARG A 441 2.58 36.86 0.12
CA ARG A 441 2.85 36.43 1.50
C ARG A 441 1.71 35.61 2.09
N ARG A 442 0.46 36.06 1.95
CA ARG A 442 -0.71 35.31 2.45
C ARG A 442 -0.79 33.93 1.82
N VAL A 443 -0.65 33.85 0.50
CA VAL A 443 -0.68 32.59 -0.26
C VAL A 443 0.44 31.65 0.21
N ALA A 444 1.65 32.17 0.40
CA ALA A 444 2.77 31.32 0.81
C ALA A 444 2.73 30.92 2.29
N ASP A 445 2.28 31.79 3.19
CA ASP A 445 2.10 31.43 4.59
C ASP A 445 1.09 30.27 4.70
N TYR A 446 0.02 30.31 3.90
CA TYR A 446 -0.94 29.23 3.81
C TYR A 446 -0.35 27.95 3.18
N ALA A 447 0.28 28.05 2.02
CA ALA A 447 0.86 26.89 1.33
C ALA A 447 1.95 26.21 2.18
N HIS A 448 2.83 26.98 2.83
CA HIS A 448 3.86 26.45 3.72
C HIS A 448 3.28 25.76 4.95
N ALA A 449 2.15 26.26 5.50
CA ALA A 449 1.45 25.58 6.59
C ALA A 449 0.95 24.18 6.17
N HIS A 450 0.76 23.94 4.87
CA HIS A 450 0.35 22.67 4.28
C HIS A 450 1.51 21.91 3.60
N GLY A 451 2.76 22.35 3.78
CA GLY A 451 3.93 21.72 3.17
C GLY A 451 4.04 21.89 1.65
N VAL A 452 3.25 22.78 1.05
CA VAL A 452 3.20 23.02 -0.39
C VAL A 452 4.28 24.01 -0.82
N TYR A 453 4.93 23.72 -1.96
CA TYR A 453 5.97 24.56 -2.54
C TYR A 453 5.38 25.76 -3.30
N VAL A 454 5.98 26.94 -3.17
CA VAL A 454 5.44 28.18 -3.77
C VAL A 454 6.46 28.88 -4.67
N GLU A 455 6.00 29.19 -5.87
CA GLU A 455 6.62 30.14 -6.79
C GLU A 455 5.78 31.43 -6.83
N ALA A 456 6.42 32.57 -7.05
CA ALA A 456 5.73 33.85 -7.09
C ALA A 456 6.28 34.79 -8.17
N GLU A 457 5.37 35.46 -8.88
CA GLU A 457 5.69 36.52 -9.84
C GLU A 457 5.44 37.90 -9.20
N LEU A 458 6.53 38.54 -8.77
CA LEU A 458 6.50 39.80 -7.99
C LEU A 458 6.52 41.08 -8.85
N GLY A 459 6.61 40.95 -10.18
CA GLY A 459 6.66 42.05 -11.12
C GLY A 459 6.47 41.54 -12.55
N GLU A 460 6.06 42.42 -13.46
CA GLU A 460 5.77 42.06 -14.85
C GLU A 460 7.06 41.73 -15.60
N VAL A 461 7.22 40.47 -16.01
CA VAL A 461 8.25 40.10 -16.98
C VAL A 461 7.64 40.29 -18.37
N GLY A 462 8.03 41.39 -19.05
CA GLY A 462 7.47 41.79 -20.35
C GLY A 462 7.51 40.69 -21.41
N GLY A 463 6.62 40.76 -22.40
CA GLY A 463 6.70 39.87 -23.58
C GLY A 463 5.41 39.53 -24.31
N LYS A 464 4.45 40.45 -24.44
CA LYS A 464 3.37 40.28 -25.43
C LYS A 464 3.85 40.49 -26.88
N ASP A 465 4.97 41.20 -27.07
CA ASP A 465 5.52 41.54 -28.41
C ASP A 465 6.80 40.75 -28.80
N GLY A 466 7.01 39.56 -28.20
CA GLY A 466 8.10 38.65 -28.56
C GLY A 466 9.39 38.81 -27.76
N ALA A 467 10.24 37.77 -27.76
CA ALA A 467 11.41 37.60 -26.86
C ALA A 467 12.55 38.63 -27.03
N HIS A 468 12.44 39.56 -27.97
CA HIS A 468 13.46 40.56 -28.32
C HIS A 468 12.93 42.00 -28.32
N ALA A 469 11.69 42.25 -27.92
CA ALA A 469 11.19 43.62 -27.84
C ALA A 469 11.87 44.40 -26.69
N PRO A 470 12.12 45.72 -26.84
CA PRO A 470 12.68 46.55 -25.77
C PRO A 470 11.81 46.48 -24.51
N GLY A 471 12.40 46.20 -23.34
CA GLY A 471 11.67 46.03 -22.07
C GLY A 471 11.23 44.59 -21.74
N VAL A 472 11.50 43.62 -22.62
CA VAL A 472 11.16 42.19 -22.41
C VAL A 472 12.18 41.44 -21.56
N LEU A 473 13.38 42.01 -21.41
CA LEU A 473 14.44 41.40 -20.62
C LEU A 473 14.36 41.89 -19.18
N THR A 474 14.39 40.98 -18.21
CA THR A 474 14.44 41.32 -16.77
C THR A 474 15.63 42.26 -16.51
N ASP A 475 15.36 43.43 -15.94
CA ASP A 475 16.42 44.34 -15.49
C ASP A 475 17.14 43.69 -14.29
N PRO A 476 18.43 43.34 -14.41
CA PRO A 476 19.18 42.69 -13.33
C PRO A 476 19.34 43.58 -12.09
N VAL A 477 19.28 44.91 -12.22
CA VAL A 477 19.35 45.86 -11.11
C VAL A 477 18.02 45.90 -10.36
N GLU A 478 16.90 46.03 -11.08
CA GLU A 478 15.55 45.92 -10.51
C GLU A 478 15.37 44.57 -9.81
N ALA A 479 15.90 43.52 -10.41
CA ALA A 479 15.89 42.19 -9.82
C ALA A 479 16.70 42.06 -8.53
N ALA A 480 17.91 42.61 -8.51
CA ALA A 480 18.71 42.66 -7.29
C ALA A 480 18.01 43.51 -6.21
N GLU A 481 17.32 44.58 -6.60
CA GLU A 481 16.61 45.47 -5.69
C GLU A 481 15.36 44.81 -5.08
N ILE A 482 14.52 44.16 -5.88
CA ILE A 482 13.35 43.37 -5.43
C ILE A 482 13.81 42.30 -4.42
N ARG A 483 14.90 41.57 -4.72
CA ARG A 483 15.49 40.58 -3.82
C ARG A 483 15.99 41.18 -2.50
N ARG A 484 16.67 42.33 -2.56
CA ARG A 484 17.19 43.04 -1.36
C ARG A 484 16.07 43.60 -0.49
N ARG A 485 15.03 44.18 -1.09
CA ARG A 485 13.83 44.68 -0.39
C ARG A 485 13.07 43.53 0.27
N HIS A 486 12.94 42.37 -0.41
CA HIS A 486 12.36 41.16 0.18
C HIS A 486 13.17 40.60 1.34
N ARG A 487 14.49 40.43 1.20
CA ARG A 487 15.35 39.88 2.27
C ARG A 487 15.32 40.71 3.55
N ARG A 488 15.19 42.04 3.44
CA ARG A 488 15.10 42.93 4.61
C ARG A 488 13.75 42.85 5.34
N ARG A 489 12.66 42.48 4.65
CA ARG A 489 11.31 42.41 5.23
C ARG A 489 10.87 40.99 5.65
N CYS A 490 11.50 39.94 5.13
CA CYS A 490 11.24 38.53 5.46
C CYS A 490 12.25 37.94 6.47
N LEU A 491 12.64 38.69 7.51
CA LEU A 491 13.44 38.19 8.64
C LEU A 491 12.60 37.20 9.47
N GLY A 492 12.44 35.97 8.98
CA GLY A 492 11.77 34.89 9.71
C GLY A 492 11.23 33.77 8.81
N ARG A 493 12.04 32.72 8.62
CA ARG A 493 11.66 31.32 8.31
C ARG A 493 11.20 30.86 6.92
N SER A 494 10.91 31.70 5.92
CA SER A 494 10.49 31.21 4.59
C SER A 494 11.51 31.53 3.47
N ARG A 495 12.16 30.50 2.92
CA ARG A 495 12.99 30.61 1.69
C ARG A 495 12.06 30.55 0.48
N TRP A 496 11.91 31.68 -0.21
CA TRP A 496 11.25 31.80 -1.51
C TRP A 496 12.20 31.37 -2.63
N PHE A 497 11.68 30.72 -3.67
CA PHE A 497 12.40 30.56 -4.93
C PHE A 497 11.84 31.57 -5.94
N LEU A 498 12.59 32.63 -6.22
CA LEU A 498 12.27 33.56 -7.28
C LEU A 498 12.82 32.99 -8.60
N GLY A 499 11.95 32.42 -9.43
CA GLY A 499 12.32 31.72 -10.67
C GLY A 499 13.23 32.48 -11.64
N CYS A 500 13.25 33.82 -11.61
CA CYS A 500 14.14 34.65 -12.44
C CYS A 500 15.28 35.39 -11.71
N TYR A 501 15.27 35.49 -10.37
CA TYR A 501 16.06 36.51 -9.66
C TYR A 501 17.32 35.98 -8.96
N ASP A 502 17.55 34.65 -8.94
CA ASP A 502 18.74 34.11 -8.25
C ASP A 502 20.02 34.16 -9.11
N ARG A 503 19.92 34.46 -10.42
CA ARG A 503 21.08 34.56 -11.35
C ARG A 503 21.56 35.98 -11.66
N THR A 504 20.86 37.03 -11.21
CA THR A 504 21.09 38.40 -11.68
C THR A 504 22.35 39.06 -11.10
N GLU A 505 22.85 38.67 -9.93
CA GLU A 505 24.11 39.22 -9.38
C GLU A 505 25.32 38.90 -10.26
N ARG A 506 25.38 37.71 -10.88
CA ARG A 506 26.47 37.41 -11.84
C ARG A 506 26.27 38.13 -13.17
N CYS A 507 25.03 38.33 -13.64
CA CYS A 507 24.80 39.04 -14.91
C CYS A 507 25.09 40.55 -14.80
N ALA A 508 24.86 41.15 -13.63
CA ALA A 508 25.18 42.55 -13.34
C ALA A 508 26.69 42.83 -13.33
N GLU A 509 27.53 41.90 -12.86
CA GLU A 509 29.00 42.02 -12.94
C GLU A 509 29.54 41.99 -14.39
N PHE A 510 28.78 41.43 -15.35
CA PHE A 510 29.22 41.25 -16.74
C PHE A 510 28.53 42.17 -17.76
N GLY A 511 27.63 43.06 -17.33
CA GLY A 511 27.00 44.06 -18.21
C GLY A 511 26.15 43.49 -19.36
N LYS A 512 25.51 42.33 -19.19
CA LYS A 512 24.69 41.69 -20.25
C LYS A 512 23.23 41.51 -19.83
N ASN A 513 22.31 41.94 -20.69
CA ASN A 513 20.87 41.64 -20.61
C ASN A 513 20.64 40.18 -21.04
N CYS A 514 20.43 39.26 -20.09
CA CYS A 514 20.39 37.81 -20.37
C CYS A 514 19.04 37.11 -20.13
N CYS A 515 18.02 37.77 -19.59
CA CYS A 515 16.74 37.10 -19.27
C CYS A 515 15.68 37.35 -20.36
N ALA A 516 15.72 36.58 -21.46
CA ALA A 516 14.58 36.45 -22.35
C ALA A 516 13.84 35.13 -22.05
N LYS A 517 12.53 35.21 -21.79
CA LYS A 517 11.46 34.18 -21.86
C LYS A 517 11.87 32.69 -22.02
N ARG A 518 12.81 32.18 -21.22
CA ARG A 518 13.12 30.75 -21.14
C ARG A 518 12.99 30.33 -19.69
N LYS A 519 11.93 29.56 -19.40
CA LYS A 519 11.78 28.74 -18.19
C LYS A 519 13.13 28.06 -17.94
N PHE A 520 13.83 28.49 -16.89
CA PHE A 520 15.16 27.99 -16.55
C PHE A 520 15.18 27.59 -15.07
N VAL A 521 14.58 26.44 -14.79
CA VAL A 521 14.82 25.71 -13.54
C VAL A 521 16.32 25.37 -13.46
N SER A 522 16.90 25.65 -12.28
CA SER A 522 18.29 25.49 -11.85
C SER A 522 19.34 24.99 -12.86
N SER A 523 20.32 25.83 -13.23
CA SER A 523 21.64 25.34 -13.67
C SER A 523 22.77 25.90 -12.81
N LEU A 524 22.97 25.27 -11.66
CA LEU A 524 24.21 25.35 -10.88
C LEU A 524 25.12 24.17 -11.28
N GLY A 525 25.62 24.21 -12.53
CA GLY A 525 26.54 23.17 -13.04
C GLY A 525 27.36 23.59 -14.26
N ALA A 526 26.76 24.29 -15.23
CA ALA A 526 27.42 24.57 -16.51
C ALA A 526 28.53 25.64 -16.46
N ALA A 527 28.49 26.57 -15.51
CA ALA A 527 29.48 27.65 -15.45
C ALA A 527 30.86 27.23 -14.89
N ARG A 528 30.98 26.06 -14.25
CA ARG A 528 32.27 25.53 -13.77
C ARG A 528 32.99 24.65 -14.80
N LEU A 529 32.28 24.10 -15.78
CA LEU A 529 32.85 23.22 -16.82
C LEU A 529 33.53 23.99 -17.97
N LEU A 530 33.09 25.22 -18.27
CA LEU A 530 33.70 26.04 -19.33
C LEU A 530 35.04 26.69 -18.95
N ARG A 531 35.56 26.51 -17.72
CA ARG A 531 36.92 26.94 -17.34
C ARG A 531 37.96 25.82 -17.39
N ARG A 532 37.57 24.56 -17.63
CA ARG A 532 38.50 23.41 -17.62
C ARG A 532 38.70 22.72 -18.96
N ALA A 533 37.92 23.03 -20.00
CA ALA A 533 38.22 22.59 -21.35
C ALA A 533 38.92 23.73 -22.10
N GLY A 534 40.23 23.60 -22.26
CA GLY A 534 41.03 24.44 -23.16
C GLY A 534 40.55 24.33 -24.61
N GLY A 535 41.08 25.25 -25.43
CA GLY A 535 40.58 25.54 -26.77
C GLY A 535 40.37 24.34 -27.69
N GLY A 536 39.25 24.36 -28.39
CA GLY A 536 38.96 23.48 -29.52
C GLY A 536 37.76 24.07 -30.27
N SER A 537 37.95 24.41 -31.54
CA SER A 537 36.91 24.96 -32.41
C SER A 537 35.77 23.98 -32.61
N PHE A 538 34.53 24.44 -32.38
CA PHE A 538 33.34 23.72 -32.83
C PHE A 538 33.10 24.03 -34.31
N ALA A 539 33.35 23.05 -35.18
CA ALA A 539 32.87 23.04 -36.55
C ALA A 539 31.34 22.91 -36.55
N ARG A 540 30.67 23.74 -37.37
CA ARG A 540 29.21 23.73 -37.57
C ARG A 540 28.83 22.50 -38.39
N ASN A 541 27.86 21.72 -37.92
CA ASN A 541 27.18 20.70 -38.72
C ASN A 541 25.81 21.27 -39.19
N PRO A 542 25.57 21.48 -40.49
CA PRO A 542 24.36 22.10 -41.01
C PRO A 542 23.37 21.03 -41.50
N SER A 543 22.49 20.54 -40.62
CA SER A 543 21.37 19.70 -41.07
C SER A 543 20.22 19.64 -40.06
N TRP A 544 19.65 20.80 -39.73
CA TRP A 544 18.31 20.91 -39.15
C TRP A 544 17.65 22.18 -39.68
N ASN A 545 17.10 22.07 -40.89
CA ASN A 545 16.09 22.96 -41.46
C ASN A 545 15.22 22.07 -42.37
N ALA A 546 14.12 21.59 -41.83
CA ALA A 546 12.93 21.12 -42.55
C ALA A 546 11.74 21.26 -41.60
#